data_AF-A0A8J5II59-F1
#
_entry.id   AF-A0A8J5II59-F1
#
_cell.length_a   1.000
_cell.length_b   1.000
_cell.length_c   1.000
_cell.angle_alpha   90.00
_cell.angle_beta   90.00
_cell.angle_gamma   90.00
#
_symmetry.space_group_name_H-M   'P 1'
#
loop_
_entity.id
_entity.type
_entity.pdbx_description
1 polymer ?
#
loop_
_entity_poly.entity_id
_entity_poly.type
_entity_poly.pdbx_seq_one_letter_code
_entity_poly.pdbx_strand_id
1 'polypeptide(L)'
;MDNLVETLRTQREELLAAHAAANDRDTAHQIVQQLKSVSEELELVAAAASSSPQSALSPDLYASYLLVVLLSKNLNDARFLWKRIPIEIKQISEELRNAWEVGKALWQRNLAAAYAAMDYDWSPSLQGLVEVLKTSTREDAAELLSLAYSTVSVSDAALALGFARHEDAVQYCSSLGWEVSAPDQLILPKPLANTHRGRSTVVDLDQLDTLSKTVLHLEQNTKLLHVRMQKDAAHESLKREYESRAGLEQLLRSYKDEIVTLKEALQIAAQAMAAATMNESPPFEYSEAGDAENSFGSYPAVDEYSEEYYRHEVAAVHPTELHLEQWQEDHQEARSENAFEDAVDE
;
A
#
# COMPACT_ATOMS: atom_id res chain seq x y z
N MET A 1 -27.75 8.92 -28.93
CA MET A 1 -26.55 8.16 -29.32
C MET A 1 -25.88 8.88 -30.49
N ASP A 2 -26.60 9.14 -31.57
CA ASP A 2 -26.04 9.82 -32.77
C ASP A 2 -25.49 11.23 -32.48
N ASN A 3 -26.22 12.06 -31.73
CA ASN A 3 -25.72 13.38 -31.31
C ASN A 3 -24.41 13.29 -30.48
N LEU A 4 -24.24 12.23 -29.69
CA LEU A 4 -23.03 12.05 -28.88
C LEU A 4 -21.83 11.67 -29.76
N VAL A 5 -22.05 10.81 -30.77
CA VAL A 5 -21.02 10.45 -31.76
C VAL A 5 -20.57 11.69 -32.53
N GLU A 6 -21.49 12.55 -32.95
CA GLU A 6 -21.15 13.81 -33.62
C GLU A 6 -20.34 14.74 -32.72
N THR A 7 -20.74 14.91 -31.45
CA THR A 7 -19.98 15.74 -30.50
C THR A 7 -18.57 15.21 -30.25
N LEU A 8 -18.39 13.90 -30.13
CA LEU A 8 -17.08 13.27 -29.94
C LEU A 8 -16.20 13.40 -31.19
N ARG A 9 -16.80 13.33 -32.39
CA ARG A 9 -16.08 13.60 -33.65
C ARG A 9 -15.58 15.04 -33.72
N THR A 10 -16.43 16.01 -33.38
CA THR A 10 -16.01 17.43 -33.37
C THR A 10 -14.93 17.70 -32.32
N GLN A 11 -15.06 17.13 -31.13
CA GLN A 11 -14.04 17.25 -30.08
C GLN A 11 -12.71 16.65 -30.50
N ARG A 12 -12.74 15.50 -31.18
CA ARG A 12 -11.54 14.86 -31.72
C ARG A 12 -10.85 15.72 -32.78
N GLU A 13 -11.60 16.32 -33.69
CA GLU A 13 -11.05 17.21 -34.73
C GLU A 13 -10.43 18.47 -34.11
N GLU A 14 -11.08 19.04 -33.09
CA GLU A 14 -10.54 20.17 -32.32
C GLU A 14 -9.23 19.78 -31.61
N LEU A 15 -9.17 18.60 -30.98
CA LEU A 15 -7.95 18.10 -30.33
C LEU A 15 -6.82 17.81 -31.33
N LEU A 16 -7.13 17.32 -32.53
CA LEU A 16 -6.13 17.15 -33.59
C LEU A 16 -5.58 18.50 -34.06
N ALA A 17 -6.44 19.51 -34.20
CA ALA A 17 -6.02 20.87 -34.54
C ALA A 17 -5.20 21.50 -33.40
N ALA A 18 -5.59 21.31 -32.15
CA ALA A 18 -4.86 21.77 -30.97
C ALA A 18 -3.49 21.09 -30.85
N HIS A 19 -3.40 19.79 -31.15
CA HIS A 19 -2.13 19.06 -31.17
C HIS A 19 -1.18 19.61 -32.24
N ALA A 20 -1.69 19.92 -33.44
CA ALA A 20 -0.90 20.53 -34.50
C ALA A 20 -0.39 21.95 -34.15
N ALA A 21 -1.07 22.66 -33.25
CA ALA A 21 -0.70 23.99 -32.78
C ALA A 21 0.15 24.00 -31.49
N ALA A 22 0.32 22.84 -30.83
CA ALA A 22 1.02 22.74 -29.57
C ALA A 22 2.55 22.86 -29.78
N ASN A 23 3.18 23.82 -29.12
CA ASN A 23 4.64 23.99 -29.14
C ASN A 23 5.33 23.32 -27.93
N ASP A 24 4.62 23.10 -26.82
CA ASP A 24 5.21 22.58 -25.58
C ASP A 24 5.03 21.05 -25.49
N ARG A 25 6.13 20.32 -25.26
CA ARG A 25 6.16 18.84 -25.19
C ARG A 25 5.17 18.27 -24.17
N ASP A 26 5.07 18.87 -22.99
CA ASP A 26 4.17 18.39 -21.93
C ASP A 26 2.69 18.58 -22.31
N THR A 27 2.36 19.72 -22.91
CA THR A 27 0.99 19.99 -23.40
C THR A 27 0.64 19.05 -24.56
N ALA A 28 1.59 18.79 -25.46
CA ALA A 28 1.41 17.86 -26.57
C ALA A 28 1.16 16.44 -26.05
N HIS A 29 1.89 15.99 -25.04
CA HIS A 29 1.64 14.70 -24.39
C HIS A 29 0.26 14.65 -23.72
N GLN A 30 -0.15 15.70 -23.02
CA GLN A 30 -1.48 15.74 -22.39
C GLN A 30 -2.61 15.69 -23.44
N ILE A 31 -2.47 16.44 -24.53
CA ILE A 31 -3.43 16.44 -25.65
C ILE A 31 -3.49 15.05 -26.30
N VAL A 32 -2.35 14.38 -26.49
CA VAL A 32 -2.32 13.00 -27.03
C VAL A 32 -3.04 12.01 -26.13
N GLN A 33 -2.89 12.14 -24.80
CA GLN A 33 -3.64 11.29 -23.86
C GLN A 33 -5.15 11.56 -23.91
N GLN A 34 -5.56 12.83 -24.01
CA GLN A 34 -6.97 13.19 -24.20
C GLN A 34 -7.52 12.69 -25.54
N LEU A 35 -6.72 12.78 -26.60
CA LEU A 35 -7.10 12.29 -27.92
C LEU A 35 -7.28 10.77 -27.91
N LYS A 36 -6.42 10.05 -27.19
CA LYS A 36 -6.57 8.60 -26.93
C LYS A 36 -7.89 8.32 -26.23
N SER A 37 -8.19 8.98 -25.10
CA SER A 37 -9.43 8.72 -24.35
C SER A 37 -10.68 9.03 -25.17
N VAL A 38 -10.70 10.14 -25.91
CA VAL A 38 -11.84 10.49 -26.79
C VAL A 38 -12.01 9.46 -27.91
N SER A 39 -10.92 8.94 -28.49
CA SER A 39 -11.00 7.89 -29.51
C SER A 39 -11.51 6.55 -28.96
N GLU A 40 -11.15 6.20 -27.72
CA GLU A 40 -11.69 5.02 -27.02
C GLU A 40 -13.19 5.16 -26.76
N GLU A 41 -13.62 6.32 -26.26
CA GLU A 41 -15.04 6.61 -26.03
C GLU A 41 -15.85 6.57 -27.33
N LEU A 42 -15.30 7.13 -28.42
CA LEU A 42 -15.94 7.09 -29.73
C LEU A 42 -16.11 5.64 -30.21
N GLU A 43 -15.10 4.79 -30.05
CA GLU A 43 -15.21 3.37 -30.40
C GLU A 43 -16.30 2.66 -29.57
N LEU A 44 -16.35 2.91 -28.26
CA LEU A 44 -17.34 2.33 -27.36
C LEU A 44 -18.77 2.76 -27.71
N VAL A 45 -18.99 4.06 -27.93
CA VAL A 45 -20.30 4.62 -28.28
C VAL A 45 -20.73 4.13 -29.66
N ALA A 46 -19.83 4.06 -30.63
CA ALA A 46 -20.12 3.53 -31.97
C ALA A 46 -20.47 2.04 -31.93
N ALA A 47 -19.76 1.25 -31.12
CA ALA A 47 -20.07 -0.16 -30.91
C ALA A 47 -21.44 -0.36 -30.23
N ALA A 48 -21.81 0.51 -29.28
CA ALA A 48 -23.10 0.45 -28.59
C ALA A 48 -24.29 0.96 -29.43
N ALA A 49 -24.05 1.92 -30.33
CA ALA A 49 -25.10 2.51 -31.18
C ALA A 49 -25.47 1.61 -32.38
N SER A 50 -24.54 0.76 -32.83
CA SER A 50 -24.74 -0.09 -33.99
C SER A 50 -25.29 -1.48 -33.60
N SER A 51 -26.36 -1.93 -34.26
CA SER A 51 -26.82 -3.33 -34.19
C SER A 51 -25.93 -4.30 -35.00
N SER A 52 -24.92 -3.78 -35.71
CA SER A 52 -23.90 -4.56 -36.43
C SER A 52 -22.49 -4.01 -36.14
N PRO A 53 -21.53 -4.83 -35.66
CA PRO A 53 -20.19 -4.38 -35.29
C PRO A 53 -19.34 -3.85 -36.46
N GLN A 54 -19.85 -3.85 -37.69
CA GLN A 54 -19.06 -3.64 -38.91
C GLN A 54 -19.29 -2.30 -39.64
N SER A 55 -20.22 -1.42 -39.23
CA SER A 55 -20.69 -0.32 -40.09
C SER A 55 -20.48 1.13 -39.60
N ALA A 56 -19.90 1.38 -38.43
CA ALA A 56 -19.91 2.73 -37.85
C ALA A 56 -18.56 3.49 -37.89
N LEU A 57 -17.44 2.79 -38.07
CA LEU A 57 -16.09 3.36 -37.91
C LEU A 57 -15.32 3.29 -39.22
N SER A 58 -14.87 4.45 -39.69
CA SER A 58 -14.09 4.56 -40.93
C SER A 58 -12.70 3.93 -40.73
N PRO A 59 -12.13 3.27 -41.76
CA PRO A 59 -10.76 2.77 -41.72
C PRO A 59 -9.74 3.86 -41.34
N ASP A 60 -9.97 5.09 -41.79
CA ASP A 60 -9.13 6.26 -41.52
C ASP A 60 -9.10 6.62 -40.02
N LEU A 61 -10.22 6.41 -39.31
CA LEU A 61 -10.31 6.62 -37.86
C LEU A 61 -9.44 5.62 -37.12
N TYR A 62 -9.43 4.35 -37.55
CA TYR A 62 -8.55 3.34 -36.94
C TYR A 62 -7.07 3.60 -37.25
N ALA A 63 -6.73 4.06 -38.46
CA ALA A 63 -5.35 4.40 -38.81
C ALA A 63 -4.82 5.56 -37.95
N SER A 64 -5.59 6.65 -37.85
CA SER A 64 -5.25 7.78 -36.98
C SER A 64 -5.23 7.39 -35.50
N TYR A 65 -6.18 6.58 -35.04
CA TYR A 65 -6.19 6.09 -33.66
C TYR A 65 -4.95 5.26 -33.33
N LEU A 66 -4.54 4.35 -34.22
CA LEU A 66 -3.32 3.57 -34.04
C LEU A 66 -2.08 4.47 -33.92
N LEU A 67 -1.97 5.50 -34.77
CA LEU A 67 -0.88 6.48 -34.68
C LEU A 67 -0.88 7.27 -33.36
N VAL A 68 -2.05 7.66 -32.85
CA VAL A 68 -2.18 8.34 -31.54
C VAL A 68 -1.74 7.44 -30.39
N VAL A 69 -2.07 6.15 -30.44
CA VAL A 69 -1.61 5.18 -29.44
C VAL A 69 -0.09 4.98 -29.50
N LEU A 70 0.49 4.98 -30.70
CA LEU A 70 1.96 4.95 -30.88
C LEU A 70 2.63 6.23 -30.33
N LEU A 71 2.03 7.40 -30.55
CA LEU A 71 2.47 8.67 -29.96
C LEU A 71 2.42 8.66 -28.43
N SER A 72 1.42 7.97 -27.86
CA SER A 72 1.27 7.78 -26.42
C SER A 72 2.32 6.83 -25.82
N LYS A 73 3.23 6.27 -26.64
CA LYS A 73 4.29 5.30 -26.26
C LYS A 73 3.78 4.00 -25.63
N ASN A 74 2.49 3.72 -25.73
CA ASN A 74 1.86 2.51 -25.20
C ASN A 74 1.78 1.43 -26.29
N LEU A 75 2.90 0.73 -26.52
CA LEU A 75 2.97 -0.27 -27.58
C LEU A 75 2.06 -1.50 -27.34
N ASN A 76 1.79 -1.82 -26.08
CA ASN A 76 0.85 -2.89 -25.71
C ASN A 76 -0.56 -2.59 -26.20
N ASP A 77 -1.03 -1.36 -25.95
CA ASP A 77 -2.37 -0.93 -26.37
C ASP A 77 -2.49 -0.95 -27.89
N ALA A 78 -1.44 -0.53 -28.61
CA ALA A 78 -1.41 -0.61 -30.08
C ALA A 78 -1.56 -2.05 -30.58
N ARG A 79 -0.90 -3.02 -29.93
CA ARG A 79 -1.02 -4.45 -30.26
C ARG A 79 -2.41 -4.99 -29.99
N PHE A 80 -3.02 -4.62 -28.87
CA PHE A 80 -4.39 -5.06 -28.55
C PHE A 80 -5.41 -4.41 -29.48
N LEU A 81 -5.23 -3.14 -29.84
CA LEU A 81 -6.03 -2.46 -30.85
C LEU A 81 -5.96 -3.18 -32.19
N TRP A 82 -4.75 -3.50 -32.67
CA TRP A 82 -4.58 -4.24 -33.92
C TRP A 82 -5.29 -5.61 -33.89
N LYS A 83 -5.26 -6.32 -32.77
CA LYS A 83 -5.98 -7.60 -32.63
C LYS A 83 -7.50 -7.41 -32.67
N ARG A 84 -8.02 -6.32 -32.11
CA ARG A 84 -9.45 -6.01 -32.05
C ARG A 84 -10.05 -5.64 -33.40
N ILE A 85 -9.27 -5.00 -34.28
CA ILE A 85 -9.76 -4.56 -35.59
C ILE A 85 -10.13 -5.77 -36.48
N PRO A 86 -11.34 -5.80 -37.09
CA PRO A 86 -11.76 -6.83 -38.03
C PRO A 86 -10.84 -6.98 -39.24
N ILE A 87 -10.77 -8.17 -39.82
CA ILE A 87 -9.84 -8.47 -40.92
C ILE A 87 -10.21 -7.74 -42.23
N GLU A 88 -11.49 -7.44 -42.40
CA GLU A 88 -12.02 -6.71 -43.56
C GLU A 88 -11.41 -5.31 -43.64
N ILE A 89 -11.37 -4.60 -42.51
CA ILE A 89 -10.82 -3.23 -42.43
C ILE A 89 -9.30 -3.24 -42.69
N LYS A 90 -8.60 -4.28 -42.22
CA LYS A 90 -7.15 -4.46 -42.45
C LYS A 90 -6.79 -4.71 -43.92
N GLN A 91 -7.69 -5.32 -44.67
CA GLN A 91 -7.50 -5.56 -46.10
C GLN A 91 -7.82 -4.31 -46.92
N ILE A 92 -8.82 -3.54 -46.51
CA ILE A 92 -9.29 -2.33 -47.21
C ILE A 92 -8.28 -1.17 -47.10
N SER A 93 -7.72 -0.91 -45.91
CA SER A 93 -6.82 0.22 -45.72
C SER A 93 -5.34 -0.20 -45.71
N GLU A 94 -4.60 0.26 -46.72
CA GLU A 94 -3.14 0.11 -46.77
C GLU A 94 -2.44 0.99 -45.73
N GLU A 95 -2.96 2.21 -45.49
CA GLU A 95 -2.44 3.13 -44.47
C GLU A 95 -2.45 2.50 -43.07
N LEU A 96 -3.55 1.83 -42.71
CA LEU A 96 -3.67 1.13 -41.43
C LEU A 96 -2.63 0.01 -41.30
N ARG A 97 -2.35 -0.70 -42.38
CA ARG A 97 -1.32 -1.77 -42.39
C ARG A 97 0.07 -1.18 -42.23
N ASN A 98 0.38 -0.10 -42.94
CA ASN A 98 1.67 0.59 -42.82
C ASN A 98 1.86 1.17 -41.40
N ALA A 99 0.80 1.70 -40.77
CA ALA A 99 0.86 2.17 -39.40
C ALA A 99 1.18 1.03 -38.41
N TRP A 100 0.67 -0.17 -38.69
CA TRP A 100 1.05 -1.37 -37.93
C TRP A 100 2.48 -1.84 -38.22
N GLU A 101 2.99 -1.72 -39.45
CA GLU A 101 4.41 -1.96 -39.75
C GLU A 101 5.33 -1.04 -38.93
N VAL A 102 4.99 0.25 -38.82
CA VAL A 102 5.69 1.20 -37.93
C VAL A 102 5.66 0.69 -36.48
N GLY A 103 4.48 0.30 -35.99
CA GLY A 103 4.33 -0.25 -34.64
C GLY A 103 5.16 -1.52 -34.40
N LYS A 104 5.24 -2.42 -35.37
CA LYS A 104 6.09 -3.63 -35.30
C LYS A 104 7.57 -3.30 -35.28
N ALA A 105 8.02 -2.37 -36.12
CA ALA A 105 9.40 -1.93 -36.15
C ALA A 105 9.82 -1.28 -34.82
N LEU A 106 8.96 -0.43 -34.25
CA LEU A 106 9.16 0.16 -32.92
C LEU A 106 9.19 -0.90 -31.82
N TRP A 107 8.32 -1.92 -31.89
CA TRP A 107 8.34 -3.04 -30.94
C TRP A 107 9.66 -3.82 -30.97
N GLN A 108 10.19 -4.06 -32.17
CA GLN A 108 11.50 -4.72 -32.37
C GLN A 108 12.69 -3.80 -32.07
N ARG A 109 12.44 -2.52 -31.72
CA ARG A 109 13.45 -1.47 -31.54
C ARG A 109 14.31 -1.23 -32.78
N ASN A 110 13.80 -1.58 -33.96
CA ASN A 110 14.47 -1.31 -35.22
C ASN A 110 14.04 0.07 -35.73
N LEU A 111 14.79 1.10 -35.33
CA LEU A 111 14.48 2.49 -35.67
C LEU A 111 14.62 2.75 -37.18
N ALA A 112 15.60 2.15 -37.86
CA ALA A 112 15.79 2.31 -39.30
C ALA A 112 14.57 1.80 -40.09
N ALA A 113 14.04 0.62 -39.72
CA ALA A 113 12.82 0.10 -40.32
C ALA A 113 11.59 0.95 -39.97
N ALA A 114 11.55 1.52 -38.76
CA ALA A 114 10.46 2.41 -38.35
C ALA A 114 10.44 3.70 -39.18
N TYR A 115 11.59 4.35 -39.40
CA TYR A 115 11.68 5.55 -40.24
C TYR A 115 11.33 5.25 -41.70
N ALA A 116 11.80 4.13 -42.24
CA ALA A 116 11.45 3.71 -43.60
C ALA A 116 9.93 3.48 -43.77
N ALA A 117 9.27 2.91 -42.75
CA ALA A 117 7.81 2.73 -42.76
C ALA A 117 7.05 4.05 -42.55
N MET A 118 7.65 5.04 -41.87
CA MET A 118 7.08 6.38 -41.71
C MET A 118 7.20 7.24 -42.98
N ASP A 119 8.19 6.99 -43.85
CA ASP A 119 8.41 7.69 -45.13
C ASP A 119 7.41 7.31 -46.25
N TYR A 120 6.32 6.63 -45.91
CA TYR A 120 5.21 6.32 -46.83
C TYR A 120 4.42 7.59 -47.20
N ASP A 121 3.74 7.57 -48.35
CA ASP A 121 2.85 8.66 -48.79
C ASP A 121 1.51 8.58 -48.05
N TRP A 122 1.41 9.22 -46.88
CA TRP A 122 0.19 9.23 -46.07
C TRP A 122 -0.84 10.25 -46.56
N SER A 123 -2.12 9.98 -46.28
CA SER A 123 -3.17 10.98 -46.39
C SER A 123 -2.84 12.24 -45.58
N PRO A 124 -3.27 13.44 -46.03
CA PRO A 124 -2.90 14.72 -45.40
C PRO A 124 -3.35 14.82 -43.93
N SER A 125 -4.43 14.12 -43.57
CA SER A 125 -4.94 14.02 -42.20
C SER A 125 -4.01 13.22 -41.27
N LEU A 126 -3.28 12.24 -41.80
CA LEU A 126 -2.37 11.39 -41.03
C LEU A 126 -0.93 11.88 -41.10
N GLN A 127 -0.52 12.53 -42.18
CA GLN A 127 0.84 13.02 -42.38
C GLN A 127 1.30 13.88 -41.19
N GLY A 128 0.44 14.77 -40.69
CA GLY A 128 0.77 15.60 -39.52
C GLY A 128 1.09 14.76 -38.27
N LEU A 129 0.34 13.69 -38.01
CA LEU A 129 0.58 12.80 -36.87
C LEU A 129 1.85 11.96 -37.07
N VAL A 130 2.12 11.52 -38.29
CA VAL A 130 3.33 10.73 -38.60
C VAL A 130 4.60 11.57 -38.48
N GLU A 131 4.57 12.82 -38.94
CA GLU A 131 5.72 13.73 -38.76
C GLU A 131 5.99 13.99 -37.28
N VAL A 132 4.95 14.19 -36.46
CA VAL A 132 5.10 14.31 -35.00
C VAL A 132 5.65 13.02 -34.38
N LEU A 133 5.21 11.86 -34.86
CA LEU A 133 5.73 10.57 -34.39
C LEU A 133 7.21 10.43 -34.75
N LYS A 134 7.61 10.87 -35.94
CA LYS A 134 8.98 10.85 -36.43
C LYS A 134 9.87 11.78 -35.60
N THR A 135 9.44 13.01 -35.33
CA THR A 135 10.19 13.95 -34.48
C THR A 135 10.30 13.44 -33.05
N SER A 136 9.20 12.96 -32.46
CA SER A 136 9.20 12.39 -31.11
C SER A 136 10.12 11.16 -31.01
N THR A 137 10.11 10.27 -32.00
CA THR A 137 11.00 9.09 -32.02
C THR A 137 12.46 9.51 -32.14
N ARG A 138 12.77 10.57 -32.89
CA ARG A 138 14.12 11.14 -33.01
C ARG A 138 14.60 11.75 -31.70
N GLU A 139 13.75 12.51 -31.03
CA GLU A 139 14.06 13.08 -29.71
C GLU A 139 14.36 11.98 -28.69
N ASP A 140 13.51 10.96 -28.62
CA ASP A 140 13.70 9.84 -27.69
C ASP A 140 14.97 9.04 -28.04
N ALA A 141 15.27 8.86 -29.33
CA ALA A 141 16.52 8.23 -29.78
C ALA A 141 17.75 9.07 -29.39
N ALA A 142 17.67 10.40 -29.54
CA ALA A 142 18.74 11.31 -29.13
C ALA A 142 18.95 11.30 -27.61
N GLU A 143 17.86 11.30 -26.83
CA GLU A 143 17.90 11.17 -25.37
C GLU A 143 18.57 9.84 -24.97
N LEU A 144 18.16 8.73 -25.59
CA LEU A 144 18.76 7.42 -25.35
C LEU A 144 20.26 7.39 -25.67
N LEU A 145 20.67 7.94 -26.81
CA LEU A 145 22.08 8.05 -27.19
C LEU A 145 22.88 8.87 -26.17
N SER A 146 22.29 9.96 -25.66
CA SER A 146 22.92 10.82 -24.65
C SER A 146 23.17 10.13 -23.31
N LEU A 147 22.35 9.13 -22.98
CA LEU A 147 22.43 8.38 -21.73
C LEU A 147 23.29 7.13 -21.85
N ALA A 148 23.20 6.41 -22.97
CA ALA A 148 23.79 5.10 -23.12
C ALA A 148 25.23 5.11 -23.64
N TYR A 149 25.64 6.17 -24.35
CA TYR A 149 26.93 6.20 -25.05
C TYR A 149 27.76 7.41 -24.65
N SER A 150 29.03 7.17 -24.31
CA SER A 150 30.04 8.24 -24.18
C SER A 150 30.59 8.66 -25.54
N THR A 151 30.66 7.73 -26.49
CA THR A 151 31.11 7.94 -27.86
C THR A 151 30.30 7.05 -28.79
N VAL A 152 29.83 7.58 -29.93
CA VAL A 152 29.07 6.84 -30.95
C VAL A 152 29.61 7.18 -32.34
N SER A 153 29.60 6.20 -33.25
CA SER A 153 30.00 6.45 -34.64
C SER A 153 28.96 7.30 -35.36
N VAL A 154 29.39 8.11 -36.34
CA VAL A 154 28.47 8.92 -37.15
C VAL A 154 27.47 8.04 -37.92
N SER A 155 27.88 6.85 -38.37
CA SER A 155 27.00 5.90 -39.06
C SER A 155 25.90 5.35 -38.14
N ASP A 156 26.26 4.93 -36.94
CA ASP A 156 25.28 4.35 -36.00
C ASP A 156 24.35 5.43 -35.46
N ALA A 157 24.86 6.64 -35.22
CA ALA A 157 24.04 7.78 -34.86
C ALA A 157 23.06 8.17 -35.98
N ALA A 158 23.49 8.15 -37.24
CA ALA A 158 22.62 8.42 -38.39
C ALA A 158 21.51 7.36 -38.52
N LEU A 159 21.83 6.08 -38.30
CA LEU A 159 20.84 4.99 -38.29
C LEU A 159 19.84 5.12 -37.13
N ALA A 160 20.31 5.47 -35.93
CA ALA A 160 19.45 5.65 -34.76
C ALA A 160 18.51 6.87 -34.89
N LEU A 161 19.00 7.96 -35.50
CA LEU A 161 18.23 9.19 -35.72
C LEU A 161 17.40 9.17 -37.02
N GLY A 162 17.61 8.18 -37.89
CA GLY A 162 16.86 8.05 -39.14
C GLY A 162 17.20 9.12 -40.18
N PHE A 163 18.49 9.45 -40.30
CA PHE A 163 18.99 10.31 -41.37
C PHE A 163 19.63 9.47 -42.48
N ALA A 164 19.23 9.70 -43.73
CA ALA A 164 19.83 9.03 -44.89
C ALA A 164 21.25 9.54 -45.19
N ARG A 165 21.53 10.81 -44.83
CA ARG A 165 22.84 11.44 -45.02
C ARG A 165 23.51 11.64 -43.67
N HIS A 166 24.78 11.26 -43.59
CA HIS A 166 25.60 11.44 -42.40
C HIS A 166 25.80 12.92 -42.02
N GLU A 167 25.81 13.82 -43.02
CA GLU A 167 25.95 15.26 -42.80
C GLU A 167 24.78 15.84 -41.99
N ASP A 168 23.55 15.43 -42.31
CA ASP A 168 22.33 15.90 -41.62
C ASP A 168 22.32 15.44 -40.16
N ALA A 169 22.77 14.21 -39.91
CA ALA A 169 22.94 13.69 -38.55
C ALA A 169 23.96 14.49 -37.74
N VAL A 170 25.08 14.87 -38.35
CA VAL A 170 26.12 15.70 -37.71
C VAL A 170 25.60 17.09 -37.39
N GLN A 171 24.86 17.72 -38.31
CA GLN A 171 24.24 19.03 -38.06
C GLN A 171 23.22 18.98 -36.92
N TYR A 172 22.40 17.93 -36.86
CA TYR A 172 21.44 17.72 -35.78
C TYR A 172 22.14 17.46 -34.43
N CYS A 173 23.17 16.64 -34.39
CA CYS A 173 23.94 16.42 -33.16
C CYS A 173 24.64 17.71 -32.69
N SER A 174 25.11 18.53 -33.63
CA SER A 174 25.72 19.83 -33.33
C SER A 174 24.70 20.82 -32.76
N SER A 175 23.45 20.82 -33.24
CA SER A 175 22.39 21.68 -32.69
C SER A 175 21.96 21.26 -31.29
N LEU A 176 22.09 19.98 -30.94
CA LEU A 176 21.92 19.45 -29.58
C LEU A 176 23.10 19.76 -28.65
N GLY A 177 24.18 20.36 -29.15
CA GLY A 177 25.36 20.71 -28.37
C GLY A 177 26.33 19.54 -28.13
N TRP A 178 26.23 18.48 -28.93
CA TRP A 178 27.17 17.35 -28.87
C TRP A 178 28.46 17.67 -29.60
N GLU A 179 29.57 17.10 -29.13
CA GLU A 179 30.87 17.33 -29.74
C GLU A 179 31.10 16.33 -30.87
N VAL A 180 31.48 16.82 -32.06
CA VAL A 180 31.73 15.98 -33.23
C VAL A 180 33.22 16.00 -33.54
N SER A 181 33.88 14.85 -33.42
CA SER A 181 35.28 14.67 -33.83
C SER A 181 35.33 14.35 -35.32
N ALA A 182 35.61 15.37 -36.14
CA ALA A 182 35.81 15.23 -37.58
C ALA A 182 36.89 14.20 -38.00
N PRO A 183 38.06 14.07 -37.32
CA PRO A 183 39.08 13.11 -37.75
C PRO A 183 38.68 11.65 -37.50
N ASP A 184 37.91 11.37 -36.47
CA ASP A 184 37.60 9.99 -36.05
C ASP A 184 36.21 9.52 -36.50
N GLN A 185 35.39 10.42 -37.09
CA GLN A 185 33.96 10.16 -37.40
C GLN A 185 33.17 9.69 -36.17
N LEU A 186 33.46 10.31 -35.02
CA LEU A 186 32.83 10.02 -33.74
C LEU A 186 32.05 11.24 -33.23
N ILE A 187 30.93 10.97 -32.58
CA ILE A 187 30.11 11.93 -31.88
C ILE A 187 30.20 11.61 -30.39
N LEU A 188 30.35 12.63 -29.56
CA LEU A 188 30.32 12.54 -28.10
C LEU A 188 29.01 13.16 -27.59
N PRO A 189 28.00 12.32 -27.31
CA PRO A 189 26.74 12.79 -26.78
C PRO A 189 26.94 13.42 -25.40
N LYS A 190 26.28 14.55 -25.17
CA LYS A 190 26.16 15.15 -23.83
C LYS A 190 24.76 14.90 -23.29
N PRO A 191 24.62 14.56 -22.00
CA PRO A 191 23.32 14.30 -21.41
C PRO A 191 22.44 15.54 -21.55
N LEU A 192 21.28 15.36 -22.19
CA LEU A 192 20.30 16.42 -22.33
C LEU A 192 19.69 16.70 -20.95
N ALA A 193 19.69 17.97 -20.51
CA ALA A 193 19.31 18.40 -19.16
C ALA A 193 17.89 18.01 -18.73
N ASN A 194 17.05 17.56 -19.67
CA ASN A 194 15.65 17.19 -19.48
C ASN A 194 15.45 15.74 -19.00
N THR A 195 16.52 14.94 -18.90
CA THR A 195 16.43 13.66 -18.23
C THR A 195 16.26 13.93 -16.75
N HIS A 196 15.03 13.77 -16.27
CA HIS A 196 14.71 13.76 -14.86
C HIS A 196 15.78 12.92 -14.14
N ARG A 197 16.68 13.63 -13.44
CA ARG A 197 17.48 13.08 -12.37
C ARG A 197 16.58 12.11 -11.62
N GLY A 198 16.99 10.85 -11.55
CA GLY A 198 16.25 9.82 -10.84
C GLY A 198 15.74 10.37 -9.51
N ARG A 199 14.45 10.14 -9.24
CA ARG A 199 13.73 10.45 -8.00
C ARG A 199 14.31 11.69 -7.30
N SER A 200 13.82 12.87 -7.69
CA SER A 200 14.05 14.16 -7.04
C SER A 200 14.60 14.00 -5.62
N THR A 201 15.89 14.32 -5.43
CA THR A 201 16.51 14.40 -4.10
C THR A 201 15.95 15.57 -3.28
N VAL A 202 15.05 16.36 -3.86
CA VAL A 202 14.23 17.32 -3.14
C VAL A 202 13.09 16.51 -2.53
N VAL A 203 13.11 16.39 -1.20
CA VAL A 203 12.01 15.84 -0.41
C VAL A 203 10.75 16.56 -0.82
N ASP A 204 9.88 15.84 -1.51
CA ASP A 204 8.62 16.34 -2.02
C ASP A 204 7.66 16.57 -0.84
N LEU A 205 6.87 17.64 -0.89
CA LEU A 205 5.93 17.98 0.19
C LEU A 205 4.93 16.83 0.43
N ASP A 206 4.59 16.08 -0.62
CA ASP A 206 3.75 14.89 -0.54
C ASP A 206 4.39 13.73 0.24
N GLN A 207 5.73 13.60 0.18
CA GLN A 207 6.44 12.61 0.99
C GLN A 207 6.42 12.98 2.48
N LEU A 208 6.54 14.27 2.80
CA LEU A 208 6.42 14.77 4.17
C LEU A 208 5.00 14.60 4.71
N ASP A 209 3.98 14.90 3.92
CA ASP A 209 2.57 14.67 4.29
C ASP A 209 2.29 13.18 4.52
N THR A 210 2.83 12.30 3.68
CA THR A 210 2.71 10.86 3.85
C THR A 210 3.39 10.39 5.14
N LEU A 211 4.61 10.86 5.43
CA LEU A 211 5.31 10.54 6.68
C LEU A 211 4.56 11.07 7.91
N SER A 212 3.98 12.26 7.84
CA SER A 212 3.16 12.83 8.91
C SER A 212 1.93 11.95 9.19
N LYS A 213 1.22 11.52 8.14
CA LYS A 213 0.08 10.61 8.25
C LYS A 213 0.46 9.26 8.84
N THR A 214 1.60 8.68 8.45
CA THR A 214 2.05 7.38 8.99
C THR A 214 2.48 7.48 10.44
N VAL A 215 3.20 8.54 10.84
CA VAL A 215 3.57 8.79 12.23
C VAL A 215 2.33 8.97 13.10
N LEU A 216 1.36 9.78 12.66
CA LEU A 216 0.10 9.97 13.37
C LEU A 216 -0.66 8.65 13.54
N HIS A 217 -0.71 7.83 12.50
CA HIS A 217 -1.36 6.51 12.56
C HIS A 217 -0.69 5.59 13.59
N LEU A 218 0.64 5.54 13.63
CA LEU A 218 1.39 4.73 14.59
C LEU A 218 1.21 5.24 16.03
N GLU A 219 1.21 6.55 16.24
CA GLU A 219 0.96 7.15 17.55
C GLU A 219 -0.45 6.82 18.07
N GLN A 220 -1.47 6.90 17.21
CA GLN A 220 -2.84 6.53 17.57
C GLN A 220 -2.94 5.04 17.93
N ASN A 221 -2.31 4.17 17.14
CA ASN A 221 -2.37 2.73 17.37
C ASN A 221 -1.64 2.34 18.67
N THR A 222 -0.48 2.91 18.95
CA THR A 222 0.26 2.66 20.20
C THR A 222 -0.50 3.13 21.44
N LYS A 223 -1.10 4.33 21.41
CA LYS A 223 -1.98 4.82 22.49
C LYS A 223 -3.17 3.89 22.71
N LEU A 224 -3.79 3.44 21.63
CA LEU A 224 -4.95 2.55 21.68
C LEU A 224 -4.55 1.18 22.27
N LEU A 225 -3.41 0.62 21.86
CA LEU A 225 -2.87 -0.61 22.44
C LEU A 225 -2.62 -0.47 23.95
N HIS A 226 -2.05 0.65 24.40
CA HIS A 226 -1.83 0.90 25.82
C HIS A 226 -3.15 0.91 26.61
N VAL A 227 -4.18 1.62 26.10
CA VAL A 227 -5.51 1.67 26.73
C VAL A 227 -6.16 0.29 26.76
N ARG A 228 -6.05 -0.51 25.69
CA ARG A 228 -6.53 -1.89 25.66
C ARG A 228 -5.84 -2.75 26.71
N MET A 229 -4.52 -2.65 26.81
CA MET A 229 -3.74 -3.41 27.79
C MET A 229 -4.12 -3.06 29.23
N GLN A 230 -4.33 -1.77 29.53
CA GLN A 230 -4.81 -1.33 30.85
C GLN A 230 -6.22 -1.87 31.15
N LYS A 231 -7.12 -1.83 30.16
CA LYS A 231 -8.48 -2.36 30.28
C LYS A 231 -8.46 -3.87 30.56
N ASP A 232 -7.64 -4.63 29.83
CA ASP A 232 -7.55 -6.08 29.98
C ASP A 232 -6.95 -6.45 31.35
N ALA A 233 -5.89 -5.74 31.77
CA ALA A 233 -5.31 -5.91 33.11
C ALA A 233 -6.32 -5.61 34.23
N ALA A 234 -7.11 -4.55 34.10
CA ALA A 234 -8.16 -4.21 35.07
C ALA A 234 -9.27 -5.28 35.10
N HIS A 235 -9.69 -5.79 33.94
CA HIS A 235 -10.67 -6.86 33.84
C HIS A 235 -10.18 -8.16 34.51
N GLU A 236 -8.92 -8.54 34.29
CA GLU A 236 -8.35 -9.71 34.96
C GLU A 236 -8.23 -9.52 36.47
N SER A 237 -7.82 -8.34 36.94
CA SER A 237 -7.76 -8.03 38.36
C SER A 237 -9.13 -8.16 39.02
N LEU A 238 -10.15 -7.58 38.40
CA LEU A 238 -11.53 -7.68 38.87
C LEU A 238 -12.02 -9.13 38.90
N LYS A 239 -11.69 -9.93 37.87
CA LYS A 239 -12.01 -11.36 37.82
C LYS A 239 -11.36 -12.12 38.99
N ARG A 240 -10.09 -11.87 39.28
CA ARG A 240 -9.37 -12.49 40.43
C ARG A 240 -10.03 -12.14 41.76
N GLU A 241 -10.49 -10.89 41.94
CA GLU A 241 -11.23 -10.51 43.15
C GLU A 241 -12.58 -11.23 43.27
N TYR A 242 -13.33 -11.37 42.17
CA TYR A 242 -14.58 -12.13 42.19
C TYR A 242 -14.37 -13.61 42.54
N GLU A 243 -13.37 -14.25 41.95
CA GLU A 243 -13.01 -15.64 42.24
C GLU A 243 -12.58 -15.80 43.71
N SER A 244 -11.79 -14.85 44.23
CA SER A 244 -11.40 -14.82 45.65
C SER A 244 -12.61 -14.67 46.57
N ARG A 245 -13.53 -13.75 46.26
CA ARG A 245 -14.76 -13.54 47.05
C ARG A 245 -15.66 -14.77 47.02
N ALA A 246 -15.84 -15.41 45.86
CA ALA A 246 -16.59 -16.65 45.75
C ALA A 246 -15.99 -17.77 46.60
N GLY A 247 -14.65 -17.88 46.67
CA GLY A 247 -13.96 -18.81 47.54
C GLY A 247 -14.21 -18.54 49.04
N LEU A 248 -14.16 -17.27 49.46
CA LEU A 248 -14.49 -16.88 50.84
C LEU A 248 -15.95 -17.17 51.19
N GLU A 249 -16.88 -16.92 50.27
CA GLU A 249 -18.29 -17.25 50.48
C GLU A 249 -18.49 -18.77 50.64
N GLN A 250 -17.75 -19.59 49.90
CA GLN A 250 -17.81 -21.04 50.05
C GLN A 250 -17.28 -21.50 51.42
N LEU A 251 -16.20 -20.89 51.91
CA LEU A 251 -15.66 -21.15 53.25
C LEU A 251 -16.64 -20.72 54.36
N LEU A 252 -17.29 -19.57 54.20
CA LEU A 252 -18.32 -19.12 55.14
C LEU A 252 -19.52 -20.06 55.17
N ARG A 253 -19.92 -20.62 54.02
CA ARG A 253 -20.96 -21.65 53.96
C ARG A 253 -20.52 -22.92 54.70
N SER A 254 -19.29 -23.41 54.50
CA SER A 254 -18.81 -24.60 55.21
C SER A 254 -18.74 -24.38 56.73
N TYR A 255 -18.25 -23.23 57.19
CA TYR A 255 -18.25 -22.92 58.63
C TYR A 255 -19.66 -22.83 59.22
N LYS A 256 -20.61 -22.26 58.47
CA LYS A 256 -22.00 -22.22 58.90
C LYS A 256 -22.57 -23.63 59.08
N ASP A 257 -22.28 -24.53 58.13
CA ASP A 257 -22.72 -25.92 58.20
C ASP A 257 -22.04 -26.65 59.37
N GLU A 258 -20.73 -26.47 59.58
CA GLU A 258 -20.00 -27.01 60.74
C GLU A 258 -20.61 -26.54 62.07
N ILE A 259 -20.92 -25.25 62.21
CA ILE A 259 -21.57 -24.72 63.42
C ILE A 259 -22.94 -25.36 63.66
N VAL A 260 -23.73 -25.61 62.61
CA VAL A 260 -25.01 -26.31 62.73
C VAL A 260 -24.78 -27.74 63.22
N THR A 261 -23.85 -28.48 62.64
CA THR A 261 -23.54 -29.84 63.07
C THR A 261 -23.03 -29.91 64.52
N LEU A 262 -22.18 -28.97 64.94
CA LEU A 262 -21.70 -28.87 66.32
C LEU A 262 -22.83 -28.55 67.29
N LYS A 263 -23.76 -27.67 66.90
CA LYS A 263 -24.97 -27.37 67.72
C LYS A 263 -25.86 -28.60 67.86
N GLU A 264 -26.08 -29.36 66.78
CA GLU A 264 -26.85 -30.60 66.83
C GLU A 264 -26.18 -31.65 67.72
N ALA A 265 -24.87 -31.84 67.57
CA ALA A 265 -24.11 -32.76 68.42
C ALA A 265 -24.17 -32.37 69.92
N LEU A 266 -24.05 -31.08 70.22
CA LEU A 266 -24.19 -30.55 71.58
C LEU A 266 -25.60 -30.82 72.15
N GLN A 267 -26.64 -30.61 71.35
CA GLN A 267 -28.02 -30.88 71.74
C GLN A 267 -28.23 -32.37 72.06
N ILE A 268 -27.67 -33.27 71.24
CA ILE A 268 -27.72 -34.71 71.46
C ILE A 268 -26.99 -35.09 72.75
N ALA A 269 -25.79 -34.54 72.99
CA ALA A 269 -25.02 -34.80 74.21
C ALA A 269 -25.76 -34.31 75.47
N ALA A 270 -26.38 -33.13 75.43
CA ALA A 270 -27.19 -32.60 76.51
C ALA A 270 -28.41 -33.50 76.81
N GLN A 271 -29.08 -34.00 75.79
CA GLN A 271 -30.20 -34.96 75.94
C GLN A 271 -29.75 -36.28 76.55
N ALA A 272 -28.60 -36.82 76.13
CA ALA A 272 -28.02 -38.05 76.68
C ALA A 272 -27.65 -37.90 78.16
N MET A 273 -27.07 -36.75 78.57
CA MET A 273 -26.79 -36.44 79.97
C MET A 273 -28.06 -36.32 80.81
N ALA A 274 -29.10 -35.64 80.30
CA ALA A 274 -30.39 -35.55 80.98
C ALA A 274 -31.03 -36.94 81.20
N ALA A 275 -30.91 -37.84 80.21
CA ALA A 275 -31.35 -39.23 80.33
C ALA A 275 -30.54 -40.01 81.38
N ALA A 276 -29.23 -39.78 81.49
CA ALA A 276 -28.39 -40.39 82.51
C ALA A 276 -28.75 -39.92 83.93
N THR A 277 -29.04 -38.62 84.12
CA THR A 277 -29.46 -38.06 85.42
C THR A 277 -30.85 -38.51 85.88
N MET A 278 -31.69 -39.01 84.97
CA MET A 278 -33.01 -39.57 85.32
C MET A 278 -32.93 -41.06 85.71
N ASN A 279 -31.76 -41.69 85.61
CA ASN A 279 -31.59 -43.13 85.83
C ASN A 279 -30.75 -43.50 87.07
N GLU A 280 -30.44 -42.54 87.95
CA GLU A 280 -29.85 -42.81 89.27
C GLU A 280 -30.46 -41.96 90.39
N SER A 281 -30.92 -42.62 91.47
CA SER A 281 -31.15 -42.09 92.83
C SER A 281 -31.55 -43.22 93.80
N PRO A 282 -31.42 -43.11 95.14
CA PRO A 282 -30.30 -42.63 96.02
C PRO A 282 -30.20 -43.58 97.28
N PRO A 283 -29.74 -43.25 98.53
CA PRO A 283 -29.30 -41.97 99.15
C PRO A 283 -28.08 -42.05 100.12
N PHE A 284 -27.86 -40.94 100.88
CA PHE A 284 -26.92 -40.64 101.99
C PHE A 284 -25.75 -39.71 101.58
N GLU A 285 -25.35 -38.67 102.30
CA GLU A 285 -25.62 -38.21 103.67
C GLU A 285 -25.31 -36.69 103.79
N TYR A 286 -25.81 -36.05 104.85
CA TYR A 286 -25.61 -34.64 105.19
C TYR A 286 -24.18 -34.30 105.69
N SER A 287 -23.91 -32.98 105.71
CA SER A 287 -22.83 -32.21 106.39
C SER A 287 -21.60 -31.87 105.55
N GLU A 288 -20.91 -30.74 105.71
CA GLU A 288 -21.15 -29.38 106.23
C GLU A 288 -19.93 -28.56 105.76
N ALA A 289 -20.05 -27.24 105.75
CA ALA A 289 -18.99 -26.22 105.67
C ALA A 289 -18.39 -25.85 104.29
N GLY A 290 -18.38 -24.55 104.03
CA GLY A 290 -17.59 -23.93 102.96
C GLY A 290 -18.20 -22.63 102.44
N ASP A 291 -17.90 -21.53 103.13
CA ASP A 291 -18.33 -20.17 102.88
C ASP A 291 -18.32 -19.72 101.41
N ALA A 292 -19.39 -19.08 100.96
CA ALA A 292 -19.43 -18.31 99.72
C ALA A 292 -20.27 -17.05 99.91
N GLU A 293 -19.71 -16.06 100.59
CA GLU A 293 -20.17 -14.70 100.41
C GLU A 293 -19.72 -14.15 99.06
N ASN A 294 -20.66 -13.47 98.45
CA ASN A 294 -20.77 -13.08 97.07
C ASN A 294 -19.83 -11.89 96.78
N SER A 295 -18.69 -12.13 96.11
CA SER A 295 -17.78 -11.07 95.65
C SER A 295 -18.29 -10.44 94.36
N PHE A 296 -19.22 -9.50 94.50
CA PHE A 296 -19.61 -8.52 93.49
C PHE A 296 -18.61 -7.35 93.50
N GLY A 297 -17.84 -7.15 92.43
CA GLY A 297 -16.90 -6.02 92.35
C GLY A 297 -16.09 -5.94 91.06
N SER A 298 -16.55 -5.08 90.14
CA SER A 298 -15.87 -4.33 89.08
C SER A 298 -14.48 -4.76 88.59
N TYR A 299 -14.41 -5.02 87.28
CA TYR A 299 -13.20 -4.74 86.50
C TYR A 299 -13.03 -3.22 86.32
N PRO A 300 -11.80 -2.70 86.43
CA PRO A 300 -11.53 -1.27 86.28
C PRO A 300 -11.55 -0.87 84.80
N ALA A 301 -12.22 0.26 84.53
CA ALA A 301 -11.95 1.08 83.36
C ALA A 301 -10.52 1.64 83.51
N VAL A 302 -9.67 1.40 82.51
CA VAL A 302 -8.38 2.06 82.40
C VAL A 302 -8.48 2.98 81.19
N ASP A 303 -8.43 4.27 81.49
CA ASP A 303 -8.38 5.39 80.57
C ASP A 303 -7.16 5.32 79.65
N GLU A 304 -7.38 5.71 78.40
CA GLU A 304 -6.41 5.78 77.32
C GLU A 304 -6.04 7.25 77.06
N TYR A 305 -4.79 7.62 77.37
CA TYR A 305 -4.00 8.70 76.78
C TYR A 305 -2.58 8.08 76.63
N SER A 306 -1.89 8.02 75.49
CA SER A 306 -1.56 9.07 74.53
C SER A 306 -0.92 8.45 73.26
N GLU A 307 -0.85 9.25 72.20
CA GLU A 307 -0.23 9.07 70.87
C GLU A 307 1.11 8.31 70.79
N GLU A 308 1.31 7.49 69.74
CA GLU A 308 2.41 7.69 68.78
C GLU A 308 2.30 6.82 67.49
N TYR A 309 2.47 7.51 66.36
CA TYR A 309 3.07 7.10 65.08
C TYR A 309 3.46 5.62 64.87
N TYR A 310 2.98 5.00 63.77
CA TYR A 310 3.87 4.56 62.67
C TYR A 310 3.09 4.27 61.39
N ARG A 311 3.50 4.99 60.35
CA ARG A 311 3.21 4.85 58.92
C ARG A 311 3.64 3.45 58.44
N HIS A 312 2.81 2.75 57.67
CA HIS A 312 3.27 1.68 56.78
C HIS A 312 2.97 2.07 55.34
N GLU A 313 4.04 2.12 54.57
CA GLU A 313 4.16 2.69 53.24
C GLU A 313 3.52 1.77 52.19
N VAL A 314 2.73 2.36 51.30
CA VAL A 314 2.37 1.77 50.02
C VAL A 314 3.61 1.87 49.14
N ALA A 315 4.23 0.73 48.84
CA ALA A 315 5.37 0.67 47.91
C ALA A 315 4.91 1.04 46.49
N ALA A 316 5.02 2.33 46.16
CA ALA A 316 5.01 2.81 44.79
C ALA A 316 6.35 2.42 44.15
N VAL A 317 6.32 1.38 43.30
CA VAL A 317 7.46 1.08 42.43
C VAL A 317 7.38 2.02 41.23
N HIS A 318 8.17 3.10 41.28
CA HIS A 318 8.47 3.91 40.11
C HIS A 318 9.35 3.11 39.13
N PRO A 319 9.17 3.28 37.81
CA PRO A 319 10.08 2.70 36.83
C PRO A 319 11.40 3.46 36.86
N THR A 320 12.48 2.76 37.22
CA THR A 320 13.85 3.25 37.12
C THR A 320 14.26 3.31 35.66
N GLU A 321 14.76 4.47 35.21
CA GLU A 321 15.53 4.58 33.98
C GLU A 321 16.68 3.57 34.00
N LEU A 322 16.74 2.70 33.00
CA LEU A 322 17.93 1.91 32.71
C LEU A 322 18.52 2.35 31.38
N HIS A 323 19.82 2.59 31.50
CA HIS A 323 20.77 3.06 30.54
C HIS A 323 20.72 2.33 29.19
N LEU A 324 20.97 3.13 28.16
CA LEU A 324 21.39 2.75 26.83
C LEU A 324 22.71 1.96 26.90
N GLU A 325 22.67 0.64 26.73
CA GLU A 325 23.86 -0.14 26.36
C GLU A 325 23.72 -0.67 24.94
N GLN A 326 24.65 -0.20 24.11
CA GLN A 326 24.96 -0.73 22.79
C GLN A 326 25.21 -2.24 22.87
N TRP A 327 24.46 -3.02 22.09
CA TRP A 327 24.91 -4.33 21.67
C TRP A 327 25.11 -4.32 20.15
N GLN A 328 26.37 -4.61 19.82
CA GLN A 328 26.96 -4.68 18.51
C GLN A 328 26.35 -5.80 17.68
N GLU A 329 26.42 -5.61 16.36
CA GLU A 329 26.17 -6.59 15.32
C GLU A 329 26.85 -7.94 15.61
N ASP A 330 26.11 -9.03 15.42
CA ASP A 330 26.70 -10.25 14.89
C ASP A 330 25.80 -10.78 13.76
N HIS A 331 26.36 -10.74 12.57
CA HIS A 331 25.88 -11.45 11.40
C HIS A 331 25.94 -12.96 11.65
N GLN A 332 24.81 -13.65 11.47
CA GLN A 332 24.87 -15.03 11.00
C GLN A 332 23.76 -15.33 9.99
N GLU A 333 24.26 -15.54 8.78
CA GLU A 333 23.65 -15.93 7.53
C GLU A 333 23.01 -17.32 7.67
N ALA A 334 21.69 -17.42 7.55
CA ALA A 334 21.00 -18.69 7.30
C ALA A 334 20.15 -18.54 6.03
N ARG A 335 20.83 -18.85 4.93
CA ARG A 335 20.34 -19.02 3.58
C ARG A 335 19.62 -20.37 3.47
N SER A 336 18.34 -20.38 3.11
CA SER A 336 17.65 -21.52 2.49
C SER A 336 16.58 -20.94 1.56
N GLU A 337 16.94 -20.60 0.34
CA GLU A 337 16.82 -21.45 -0.86
C GLU A 337 15.40 -21.46 -1.42
N ASN A 338 15.26 -20.68 -2.49
CA ASN A 338 14.28 -20.84 -3.54
C ASN A 338 14.57 -22.14 -4.31
N ALA A 339 13.54 -22.96 -4.52
CA ALA A 339 13.41 -23.88 -5.65
C ALA A 339 12.07 -23.50 -6.30
N PHE A 340 12.01 -22.82 -7.45
CA PHE A 340 12.29 -23.28 -8.82
C PHE A 340 11.54 -24.56 -9.20
N GLU A 341 10.43 -24.39 -9.91
CA GLU A 341 9.91 -25.26 -10.99
C GLU A 341 8.82 -24.42 -11.69
N ASP A 342 9.08 -23.80 -12.84
CA ASP A 342 9.24 -24.36 -14.19
C ASP A 342 7.90 -24.85 -14.78
N ALA A 343 7.41 -24.11 -15.78
CA ALA A 343 6.37 -24.54 -16.71
C ALA A 343 6.37 -23.62 -17.93
N VAL A 344 7.22 -23.97 -18.90
CA VAL A 344 7.08 -23.65 -20.32
C VAL A 344 6.81 -24.98 -21.04
N ASP A 345 5.98 -24.89 -22.09
CA ASP A 345 5.55 -25.89 -23.08
C ASP A 345 4.23 -26.63 -22.82
N GLU A 346 3.14 -26.08 -23.40
CA GLU A 346 2.45 -26.67 -24.58
C GLU A 346 1.71 -25.60 -25.39
#